data_AF-A0AAU0F298-F1
#
_entry.id   AF-A0AAU0F298-F1
#
_cell.length_a   1.000
_cell.length_b   1.000
_cell.length_c   1.000
_cell.angle_alpha   90.00
_cell.angle_beta   90.00
_cell.angle_gamma   90.00
#
_symmetry.space_group_name_H-M   'P 1'
#
loop_
_entity.id
_entity.type
_entity.pdbx_description
1 polymer ?
#
loop_
_entity_poly.entity_id
_entity_poly.type
_entity_poly.pdbx_seq_one_letter_code
_entity_poly.pdbx_strand_id
1 'polypeptide(L)'
;MEYADKNYASAQENMNKFTTVVTDKSRIQPADTGLQGLITLAMAQTEQDEAKKNQMIAEAQSKVAVAKKAEDKTMDWDAEMMKAQGGAISQASVDAGPTNAKIEEWKAKVAANPKDVDALVQLGAAYQEAQNWNGAVVTWDKLIALTPTWAYSYYAKVFAFQQMQSHDLAESAYQKYIDVVTAQKPEEQAQSKETLSYAYFLVAFYNQDKNVAKAKEYATKAVELNPSYQDAINLKQALDAK
;
A
#
# COMPACT_ATOMS: atom_id res chain seq x y z
N MET A 1 -19.60 12.27 -6.35
CA MET A 1 -18.77 13.34 -6.92
C MET A 1 -17.76 13.83 -5.90
N GLU A 2 -18.16 14.30 -4.72
CA GLU A 2 -17.26 14.96 -3.76
C GLU A 2 -16.06 14.13 -3.24
N TYR A 3 -16.21 12.80 -3.06
CA TYR A 3 -15.08 11.93 -2.70
C TYR A 3 -14.02 11.88 -3.83
N ALA A 4 -14.44 11.85 -5.09
CA ALA A 4 -13.52 11.89 -6.24
C ALA A 4 -12.82 13.25 -6.37
N ASP A 5 -13.49 14.32 -5.92
CA ASP A 5 -12.96 15.69 -5.90
C ASP A 5 -12.05 15.96 -4.68
N LYS A 6 -11.78 14.94 -3.86
CA LYS A 6 -10.96 14.99 -2.63
C LYS A 6 -11.46 15.97 -1.56
N ASN A 7 -12.74 16.38 -1.63
CA ASN A 7 -13.37 17.20 -0.59
C ASN A 7 -13.95 16.30 0.51
N TYR A 8 -13.06 15.70 1.30
CA TYR A 8 -13.43 14.66 2.25
C TYR A 8 -14.30 15.15 3.41
N ALA A 9 -14.13 16.40 3.86
CA ALA A 9 -14.96 16.97 4.91
C ALA A 9 -16.43 17.13 4.48
N SER A 10 -16.67 17.63 3.26
CA SER A 10 -18.03 17.75 2.71
C SER A 10 -18.62 16.37 2.43
N ALA A 11 -17.82 15.46 1.88
CA ALA A 11 -18.23 14.08 1.66
C ALA A 11 -18.63 13.38 2.97
N GLN A 12 -17.92 13.64 4.07
CA GLN A 12 -18.25 13.10 5.39
C GLN A 12 -19.58 13.66 5.92
N GLU A 13 -19.81 14.97 5.79
CA GLU A 13 -21.06 15.61 6.21
C GLU A 13 -22.26 15.03 5.44
N ASN A 14 -22.13 14.90 4.13
CA ASN A 14 -23.18 14.34 3.28
C ASN A 14 -23.45 12.86 3.60
N MET A 15 -22.41 12.07 3.85
CA MET A 15 -22.56 10.68 4.27
C MET A 15 -23.25 10.56 5.63
N ASN A 16 -22.89 11.42 6.59
CA ASN A 16 -23.55 11.46 7.91
C ASN A 16 -25.02 11.88 7.79
N LYS A 17 -25.34 12.86 6.93
CA LYS A 17 -26.73 13.25 6.64
C LYS A 17 -27.52 12.08 6.06
N PHE A 18 -26.99 11.41 5.02
CA PHE A 18 -27.63 10.26 4.40
C PHE A 18 -27.95 9.16 5.42
N THR A 19 -26.95 8.74 6.20
CA THR A 19 -27.10 7.66 7.19
C THR A 19 -28.04 8.01 8.35
N THR A 20 -28.16 9.29 8.70
CA THR A 20 -29.06 9.78 9.75
C THR A 20 -30.50 9.92 9.27
N VAL A 21 -30.71 10.44 8.05
CA VAL A 21 -32.05 10.73 7.49
C VAL A 21 -32.73 9.47 6.97
N VAL A 22 -31.96 8.46 6.54
CA VAL A 22 -32.50 7.17 6.10
C VAL A 22 -33.00 6.37 7.31
N THR A 23 -34.32 6.31 7.45
CA THR A 23 -35.05 5.56 8.48
C THR A 23 -35.11 4.07 8.17
N ASP A 24 -35.27 3.71 6.89
CA ASP A 24 -35.19 2.33 6.43
C ASP A 24 -33.72 1.90 6.24
N LYS A 25 -33.19 1.20 7.25
CA LYS A 25 -31.78 0.79 7.28
C LYS A 25 -31.40 -0.21 6.18
N SER A 26 -32.34 -0.91 5.54
CA SER A 26 -32.00 -1.80 4.42
C SER A 26 -31.55 -1.05 3.17
N ARG A 27 -31.75 0.28 3.12
CA ARG A 27 -31.27 1.14 2.04
C ARG A 27 -29.79 1.50 2.15
N ILE A 28 -29.19 1.34 3.34
CA ILE A 28 -27.76 1.56 3.55
C ILE A 28 -27.02 0.30 3.11
N GLN A 29 -26.31 0.38 2.00
CA GLN A 29 -25.60 -0.75 1.43
C GLN A 29 -24.22 -0.94 2.09
N PRO A 30 -23.61 -2.13 2.00
CA PRO A 30 -22.23 -2.35 2.40
C PRO A 30 -21.25 -1.36 1.74
N ALA A 31 -21.48 -1.01 0.47
CA ALA A 31 -20.69 -0.01 -0.26
C ALA A 31 -20.74 1.39 0.39
N ASP A 32 -21.87 1.81 0.94
CA ASP A 32 -21.99 3.11 1.62
C ASP A 32 -21.10 3.15 2.88
N THR A 33 -21.07 2.02 3.60
CA THR A 33 -20.21 1.86 4.77
C THR A 33 -18.73 1.85 4.37
N GLY A 34 -18.38 1.13 3.30
CA GLY A 34 -17.03 1.14 2.74
C GLY A 34 -16.57 2.54 2.32
N LEU A 35 -17.43 3.29 1.63
CA LEU A 35 -17.15 4.67 1.21
C LEU A 35 -16.96 5.60 2.41
N GLN A 36 -17.77 5.45 3.47
CA GLN A 36 -17.55 6.19 4.72
C GLN A 36 -16.16 5.87 5.32
N GLY A 37 -15.74 4.60 5.25
CA GLY A 37 -14.40 4.19 5.66
C GLY A 37 -13.30 4.88 4.87
N LEU A 38 -13.42 4.94 3.54
CA LEU A 38 -12.45 5.63 2.67
C LEU A 38 -12.36 7.13 2.97
N ILE A 39 -13.51 7.80 3.21
CA ILE A 39 -13.55 9.21 3.60
C ILE A 39 -12.82 9.42 4.93
N THR A 40 -13.13 8.60 5.94
CA THR A 40 -12.46 8.66 7.26
C THR A 40 -10.95 8.46 7.11
N LEU A 41 -10.53 7.52 6.26
CA LEU A 41 -9.12 7.23 6.02
C LEU A 41 -8.36 8.39 5.39
N ALA A 42 -9.00 9.07 4.44
CA ALA A 42 -8.44 10.25 3.79
C ALA A 42 -8.29 11.42 4.75
N MET A 43 -9.28 11.63 5.63
CA MET A 43 -9.21 12.65 6.68
C MET A 43 -8.12 12.33 7.72
N ALA A 44 -7.90 11.05 8.03
CA ALA A 44 -6.86 10.63 8.98
C ALA A 44 -5.45 11.04 8.53
N GLN A 45 -5.20 11.25 7.23
CA GLN A 45 -3.90 11.70 6.75
C GLN A 45 -3.55 13.14 7.12
N THR A 46 -4.58 13.96 7.36
CA THR A 46 -4.42 15.34 7.82
C THR A 46 -4.52 15.50 9.34
N GLU A 47 -4.87 14.42 10.06
CA GLU A 47 -4.96 14.42 11.52
C GLU A 47 -3.57 14.45 12.16
N GLN A 48 -3.39 15.37 13.12
CA GLN A 48 -2.12 15.62 13.79
C GLN A 48 -1.98 14.82 15.09
N ASP A 49 -3.11 14.51 15.75
CA ASP A 49 -3.11 13.65 16.92
C ASP A 49 -2.91 12.18 16.50
N GLU A 50 -1.80 11.58 16.90
CA GLU A 50 -1.42 10.23 16.48
C GLU A 50 -2.39 9.16 16.99
N ALA A 51 -2.90 9.29 18.22
CA ALA A 51 -3.86 8.34 18.78
C ALA A 51 -5.19 8.40 18.02
N LYS A 52 -5.67 9.61 17.74
CA LYS A 52 -6.88 9.85 16.96
C LYS A 52 -6.72 9.42 15.50
N LYS A 53 -5.57 9.69 14.88
CA LYS A 53 -5.23 9.19 13.54
C LYS A 53 -5.30 7.68 13.49
N ASN A 54 -4.68 6.99 14.44
CA ASN A 54 -4.70 5.52 14.50
C ASN A 54 -6.12 4.97 14.71
N GLN A 55 -6.93 5.63 15.55
CA GLN A 55 -8.34 5.29 15.72
C GLN A 55 -9.12 5.44 14.41
N MET A 56 -8.94 6.55 13.69
CA MET A 56 -9.60 6.81 12.41
C MET A 56 -9.19 5.78 11.35
N ILE A 57 -7.90 5.40 11.30
CA ILE A 57 -7.40 4.37 10.37
C ILE A 57 -8.05 3.01 10.69
N ALA A 58 -8.11 2.61 11.97
CA ALA A 58 -8.74 1.36 12.37
C ALA A 58 -10.24 1.35 12.07
N GLU A 59 -10.94 2.46 12.33
CA GLU A 59 -12.35 2.62 11.97
C GLU A 59 -12.55 2.50 10.46
N ALA A 60 -11.71 3.17 9.68
CA ALA A 60 -11.76 3.12 8.23
C ALA A 60 -11.56 1.70 7.69
N GLN A 61 -10.54 0.98 8.17
CA GLN A 61 -10.27 -0.40 7.77
C GLN A 61 -11.45 -1.32 8.09
N SER A 62 -12.04 -1.18 9.28
CA SER A 62 -13.23 -1.93 9.69
C SER A 62 -14.41 -1.66 8.75
N LYS A 63 -14.65 -0.39 8.40
CA LYS A 63 -15.72 0.02 7.49
C LYS A 63 -15.52 -0.46 6.06
N VAL A 64 -14.30 -0.37 5.52
CA VAL A 64 -13.97 -0.92 4.19
C VAL A 64 -14.11 -2.45 4.17
N ALA A 65 -13.76 -3.12 5.27
CA ALA A 65 -13.93 -4.58 5.39
C ALA A 65 -15.40 -5.01 5.30
N VAL A 66 -16.37 -4.16 5.68
CA VAL A 66 -17.81 -4.44 5.49
C VAL A 66 -18.14 -4.59 4.00
N ALA A 67 -17.68 -3.67 3.16
CA ALA A 67 -17.91 -3.73 1.71
C ALA A 67 -17.20 -4.95 1.09
N LYS A 68 -15.95 -5.21 1.48
CA LYS A 68 -15.19 -6.38 1.00
C LYS A 68 -15.84 -7.72 1.40
N LYS A 69 -16.31 -7.84 2.64
CA LYS A 69 -16.98 -9.05 3.15
C LYS A 69 -18.32 -9.31 2.44
N ALA A 70 -18.98 -8.25 1.97
CA ALA A 70 -20.17 -8.34 1.15
C ALA A 70 -19.88 -8.68 -0.32
N GLU A 71 -18.61 -8.93 -0.68
CA GLU A 71 -18.13 -9.11 -2.06
C GLU A 71 -18.58 -7.97 -2.98
N ASP A 72 -18.67 -6.75 -2.43
CA ASP A 72 -19.07 -5.59 -3.20
C ASP A 72 -18.00 -5.25 -4.26
N LYS A 73 -18.46 -5.08 -5.50
CA LYS A 73 -17.60 -4.78 -6.67
C LYS A 73 -17.86 -3.39 -7.25
N THR A 74 -18.53 -2.51 -6.51
CA THR A 74 -18.79 -1.13 -6.98
C THR A 74 -17.51 -0.30 -7.04
N MET A 75 -16.50 -0.67 -6.24
CA MET A 75 -15.17 -0.08 -6.23
C MET A 75 -14.11 -1.18 -6.08
N ASP A 76 -12.89 -0.89 -6.52
CA ASP A 76 -11.70 -1.64 -6.08
C ASP A 76 -11.30 -1.13 -4.70
N TRP A 77 -11.87 -1.76 -3.66
CA TRP A 77 -11.72 -1.31 -2.27
C TRP A 77 -10.26 -1.27 -1.80
N ASP A 78 -9.41 -2.16 -2.30
CA ASP A 78 -7.98 -2.17 -1.95
C ASP A 78 -7.25 -0.99 -2.62
N ALA A 79 -7.55 -0.74 -3.90
CA ALA A 79 -6.99 0.42 -4.60
C ALA A 79 -7.47 1.76 -4.02
N GLU A 80 -8.76 1.86 -3.66
CA GLU A 80 -9.31 3.06 -3.06
C GLU A 80 -8.76 3.32 -1.65
N MET A 81 -8.53 2.26 -0.87
CA MET A 81 -7.92 2.40 0.45
C MET A 81 -6.48 2.93 0.35
N MET A 82 -5.70 2.44 -0.62
CA MET A 82 -4.36 2.99 -0.91
C MET A 82 -4.43 4.47 -1.32
N LYS A 83 -5.40 4.85 -2.16
CA LYS A 83 -5.61 6.25 -2.55
C LYS A 83 -5.93 7.13 -1.35
N ALA A 84 -6.86 6.69 -0.51
CA ALA A 84 -7.30 7.40 0.68
C ALA A 84 -6.21 7.49 1.76
N GLN A 85 -5.30 6.52 1.88
CA GLN A 85 -4.14 6.59 2.78
C GLN A 85 -3.06 7.60 2.36
N GLY A 86 -3.31 8.43 1.34
CA GLY A 86 -2.31 9.33 0.78
C GLY A 86 -1.39 8.66 -0.24
N GLY A 87 -1.65 7.38 -0.57
CA GLY A 87 -0.98 6.68 -1.68
C GLY A 87 -1.46 7.14 -3.07
N ALA A 88 -2.48 8.01 -3.15
CA ALA A 88 -2.86 8.69 -4.40
C ALA A 88 -1.84 9.76 -4.77
N ILE A 89 -0.69 9.32 -5.26
CA ILE A 89 0.36 10.17 -5.78
C ILE A 89 -0.20 10.89 -7.00
N SER A 90 -0.29 12.22 -6.91
CA SER A 90 -0.82 13.05 -7.98
C SER A 90 0.20 13.25 -9.11
N GLN A 91 -0.26 13.50 -10.33
CA GLN A 91 0.64 13.84 -11.43
C GLN A 91 1.48 15.08 -11.10
N ALA A 92 0.88 16.09 -10.46
CA ALA A 92 1.59 17.28 -10.00
C ALA A 92 2.73 16.94 -9.01
N SER A 93 2.53 16.00 -8.09
CA SER A 93 3.58 15.56 -7.16
C SER A 93 4.66 14.69 -7.81
N VAL A 94 4.35 14.03 -8.93
CA VAL A 94 5.35 13.35 -9.77
C VAL A 94 6.19 14.39 -10.51
N ASP A 95 5.52 15.36 -11.13
CA ASP A 95 6.16 16.41 -11.94
C ASP A 95 6.99 17.39 -11.11
N ALA A 96 6.62 17.60 -9.83
CA ALA A 96 7.38 18.40 -8.88
C ALA A 96 8.62 17.67 -8.33
N GLY A 97 8.70 16.35 -8.48
CA GLY A 97 9.87 15.57 -8.06
C GLY A 97 11.07 15.76 -9.01
N PRO A 98 12.27 15.29 -8.63
CA PRO A 98 13.43 15.35 -9.51
C PRO A 98 13.16 14.70 -10.87
N THR A 99 13.63 15.35 -11.94
CA THR A 99 13.58 14.83 -13.30
C THR A 99 14.91 15.03 -14.01
N ASN A 100 15.14 14.28 -15.08
CA ASN A 100 16.32 14.39 -15.93
C ASN A 100 15.97 13.95 -17.36
N ALA A 101 16.92 14.09 -18.30
CA ALA A 101 16.69 13.75 -19.71
C ALA A 101 16.30 12.29 -19.93
N LYS A 102 16.85 11.34 -19.14
CA LYS A 102 16.50 9.91 -19.20
C LYS A 102 15.04 9.69 -18.83
N ILE A 103 14.54 10.35 -17.78
CA ILE A 103 13.14 10.30 -17.38
C ILE A 103 12.24 10.83 -18.49
N GLU A 104 12.55 11.99 -19.08
CA GLU A 104 11.71 12.56 -20.15
C GLU A 104 11.69 11.69 -21.42
N GLU A 105 12.82 11.05 -21.77
CA GLU A 105 12.86 10.09 -22.88
C GLU A 105 11.95 8.88 -22.62
N TRP A 106 12.05 8.27 -21.44
CA TRP A 106 11.22 7.12 -21.09
C TRP A 106 9.73 7.49 -20.91
N LYS A 107 9.43 8.70 -20.40
CA LYS A 107 8.05 9.23 -20.38
C LYS A 107 7.48 9.31 -21.79
N ALA A 108 8.25 9.79 -22.77
CA ALA A 108 7.80 9.87 -24.16
C ALA A 108 7.54 8.47 -24.76
N LYS A 109 8.41 7.50 -24.48
CA LYS A 109 8.21 6.09 -24.92
C LYS A 109 6.97 5.45 -24.29
N VAL A 110 6.78 5.63 -22.98
CA VAL A 110 5.57 5.15 -22.27
C VAL A 110 4.32 5.88 -22.77
N ALA A 111 4.39 7.16 -23.14
CA ALA A 111 3.26 7.86 -23.73
C ALA A 111 2.89 7.31 -25.11
N ALA A 112 3.87 6.93 -25.92
CA ALA A 112 3.66 6.31 -27.23
C ALA A 112 3.11 4.88 -27.13
N ASN A 113 3.55 4.10 -26.14
CA ASN A 113 3.03 2.79 -25.83
C ASN A 113 2.88 2.57 -24.30
N PRO A 114 1.70 2.86 -23.72
CA PRO A 114 1.49 2.78 -22.28
C PRO A 114 1.57 1.37 -21.67
N LYS A 115 1.61 0.33 -22.52
CA LYS A 115 1.69 -1.08 -22.09
C LYS A 115 3.06 -1.70 -22.36
N ASP A 116 4.03 -0.89 -22.78
CA ASP A 116 5.41 -1.33 -22.96
C ASP A 116 6.05 -1.61 -21.59
N VAL A 117 6.15 -2.90 -21.25
CA VAL A 117 6.71 -3.40 -19.99
C VAL A 117 8.15 -2.92 -19.81
N ASP A 118 8.97 -2.98 -20.86
CA ASP A 118 10.37 -2.59 -20.79
C ASP A 118 10.50 -1.09 -20.60
N ALA A 119 9.71 -0.28 -21.31
CA ALA A 119 9.71 1.17 -21.12
C ALA A 119 9.24 1.57 -19.71
N LEU A 120 8.24 0.88 -19.16
CA LEU A 120 7.78 1.09 -17.78
C LEU A 120 8.85 0.72 -16.76
N VAL A 121 9.58 -0.38 -16.96
CA VAL A 121 10.71 -0.78 -16.10
C VAL A 121 11.80 0.28 -16.12
N GLN A 122 12.19 0.74 -17.31
CA GLN A 122 13.24 1.75 -17.45
C GLN A 122 12.81 3.10 -16.86
N LEU A 123 11.55 3.48 -17.02
CA LEU A 123 11.01 4.70 -16.42
C LEU A 123 10.98 4.63 -14.89
N GLY A 124 10.50 3.52 -14.32
CA GLY A 124 10.42 3.31 -12.88
C GLY A 124 11.80 3.34 -12.23
N ALA A 125 12.78 2.66 -12.83
CA ALA A 125 14.17 2.68 -12.39
C ALA A 125 14.80 4.07 -12.51
N ALA A 126 14.57 4.78 -13.62
CA ALA A 126 15.06 6.16 -13.79
C ALA A 126 14.51 7.11 -12.73
N TYR A 127 13.23 6.97 -12.37
CA TYR A 127 12.64 7.74 -11.27
C TYR A 127 13.28 7.38 -9.92
N GLN A 128 13.57 6.11 -9.63
CA GLN A 128 14.25 5.71 -8.40
C GLN A 128 15.69 6.23 -8.32
N GLU A 129 16.45 6.15 -9.42
CA GLU A 129 17.80 6.70 -9.53
C GLU A 129 17.81 8.22 -9.28
N ALA A 130 16.80 8.94 -9.79
CA ALA A 130 16.63 10.37 -9.55
C ALA A 130 16.00 10.69 -8.18
N GLN A 131 15.68 9.67 -7.36
CA GLN A 131 14.98 9.82 -6.09
C GLN A 131 13.59 10.48 -6.19
N ASN A 132 12.96 10.42 -7.36
CA ASN A 132 11.57 10.77 -7.55
C ASN A 132 10.69 9.56 -7.21
N TRP A 133 10.54 9.32 -5.91
CA TRP A 133 9.82 8.16 -5.38
C TRP A 133 8.35 8.14 -5.80
N ASN A 134 7.75 9.33 -5.95
CA ASN A 134 6.39 9.49 -6.45
C ASN A 134 6.24 8.95 -7.88
N GLY A 135 7.13 9.37 -8.79
CA GLY A 135 7.15 8.87 -10.16
C GLY A 135 7.42 7.37 -10.23
N ALA A 136 8.31 6.87 -9.37
CA ALA A 136 8.61 5.44 -9.27
C ALA A 136 7.36 4.64 -8.88
N VAL A 137 6.68 4.99 -7.78
CA VAL A 137 5.48 4.28 -7.33
C VAL A 137 4.39 4.25 -8.41
N VAL A 138 4.08 5.39 -9.02
CA VAL A 138 3.05 5.47 -10.09
C VAL A 138 3.42 4.60 -11.28
N THR A 139 4.71 4.53 -11.63
CA THR A 139 5.18 3.71 -12.75
C THR A 139 5.14 2.22 -12.41
N TRP A 140 5.54 1.85 -11.20
CA TRP A 140 5.46 0.48 -10.72
C TRP A 140 4.02 -0.01 -10.57
N ASP A 141 3.07 0.85 -10.20
CA ASP A 141 1.65 0.50 -10.17
C ASP A 141 1.10 0.16 -11.57
N LYS A 142 1.51 0.91 -12.60
CA LYS A 142 1.17 0.56 -13.99
C LYS A 142 1.75 -0.78 -14.39
N LEU A 143 2.99 -1.06 -13.99
CA LEU A 143 3.66 -2.33 -14.29
C LEU A 143 3.01 -3.52 -13.58
N ILE A 144 2.64 -3.36 -12.31
CA ILE A 144 1.92 -4.35 -11.50
C ILE A 144 0.58 -4.70 -12.17
N ALA A 145 -0.15 -3.71 -12.69
CA ALA A 145 -1.40 -3.95 -13.40
C ALA A 145 -1.23 -4.79 -14.68
N LEU A 146 -0.05 -4.74 -15.31
CA LEU A 146 0.27 -5.53 -16.52
C LEU A 146 0.88 -6.89 -16.18
N THR A 147 1.64 -6.97 -15.09
CA THR A 147 2.43 -8.15 -14.69
C THR A 147 2.22 -8.46 -13.19
N PRO A 148 0.98 -8.82 -12.78
CA PRO A 148 0.61 -8.90 -11.36
C PRO A 148 1.34 -10.00 -10.57
N THR A 149 1.97 -10.95 -11.25
CA THR A 149 2.75 -12.04 -10.64
C THR A 149 4.24 -11.75 -10.58
N TRP A 150 4.70 -10.62 -11.13
CA TRP A 150 6.12 -10.29 -11.17
C TRP A 150 6.57 -9.62 -9.88
N ALA A 151 7.13 -10.41 -8.96
CA ALA A 151 7.53 -9.99 -7.62
C ALA A 151 8.43 -8.75 -7.58
N TYR A 152 9.31 -8.56 -8.57
CA TYR A 152 10.23 -7.41 -8.63
C TYR A 152 9.48 -6.06 -8.62
N SER A 153 8.36 -5.96 -9.33
CA SER A 153 7.57 -4.71 -9.39
C SER A 153 7.03 -4.29 -8.03
N TYR A 154 6.58 -5.25 -7.21
CA TYR A 154 6.17 -5.01 -5.83
C TYR A 154 7.34 -4.62 -4.94
N TYR A 155 8.48 -5.30 -5.05
CA TYR A 155 9.67 -4.95 -4.28
C TYR A 155 10.19 -3.54 -4.61
N ALA A 156 10.18 -3.16 -5.89
CA ALA A 156 10.57 -1.82 -6.33
C ALA A 156 9.63 -0.74 -5.78
N LYS A 157 8.31 -1.01 -5.73
CA LYS A 157 7.33 -0.13 -5.08
C LYS A 157 7.59 0.00 -3.58
N VAL A 158 7.89 -1.10 -2.90
CA VAL A 158 8.23 -1.09 -1.49
C VAL A 158 9.45 -0.20 -1.21
N PHE A 159 10.52 -0.36 -1.99
CA PHE A 159 11.71 0.47 -1.87
C PHE A 159 11.37 1.95 -1.95
N ALA A 160 10.54 2.35 -2.91
CA ALA A 160 10.11 3.74 -3.03
C ALA A 160 9.35 4.24 -1.78
N PHE A 161 8.45 3.43 -1.20
CA PHE A 161 7.76 3.81 0.04
C PHE A 161 8.68 3.90 1.26
N GLN A 162 9.70 3.05 1.36
CA GLN A 162 10.70 3.14 2.42
C GLN A 162 11.49 4.44 2.32
N GLN A 163 11.88 4.84 1.11
CA GLN A 163 12.59 6.11 0.91
C GLN A 163 11.70 7.33 1.19
N MET A 164 10.38 7.19 1.03
CA MET A 164 9.39 8.17 1.47
C MET A 164 9.07 8.10 2.97
N GLN A 165 9.74 7.22 3.74
CA GLN A 165 9.47 6.97 5.16
C GLN A 165 8.01 6.61 5.47
N SER A 166 7.28 6.12 4.48
CA SER A 166 5.86 5.79 4.57
C SER A 166 5.69 4.36 5.06
N HIS A 167 5.95 4.13 6.35
CA HIS A 167 6.02 2.78 6.94
C HIS A 167 4.73 1.95 6.74
N ASP A 168 3.55 2.56 6.86
CA ASP A 168 2.28 1.83 6.68
C ASP A 168 2.07 1.39 5.21
N LEU A 169 2.44 2.25 4.25
CA LEU A 169 2.39 1.92 2.82
C LEU A 169 3.46 0.88 2.45
N ALA A 170 4.65 0.98 3.05
CA ALA A 170 5.71 0.00 2.89
C ALA A 170 5.30 -1.37 3.46
N GLU A 171 4.70 -1.43 4.65
CA GLU A 171 4.19 -2.66 5.26
C GLU A 171 3.14 -3.35 4.37
N SER A 172 2.18 -2.57 3.87
CA SER A 172 1.15 -3.08 2.95
C SER A 172 1.74 -3.59 1.64
N ALA A 173 2.73 -2.88 1.09
CA ALA A 173 3.40 -3.30 -0.14
C ALA A 173 4.30 -4.54 0.08
N TYR A 174 4.96 -4.67 1.23
CA TYR A 174 5.70 -5.88 1.61
C TYR A 174 4.76 -7.07 1.73
N GLN A 175 3.57 -6.89 2.30
CA GLN A 175 2.57 -7.96 2.37
C GLN A 175 2.20 -8.45 0.98
N LYS A 176 1.95 -7.55 0.02
CA LYS A 176 1.68 -7.94 -1.37
C LYS A 176 2.86 -8.65 -2.03
N TYR A 177 4.09 -8.19 -1.78
CA TYR A 177 5.29 -8.89 -2.24
C TYR A 177 5.37 -10.33 -1.68
N ILE A 178 5.15 -10.50 -0.37
CA ILE A 178 5.12 -11.82 0.29
C ILE A 178 4.04 -12.70 -0.34
N ASP A 179 2.82 -12.20 -0.51
CA ASP A 179 1.71 -12.96 -1.10
C ASP A 179 2.05 -13.44 -2.52
N VAL A 180 2.65 -12.57 -3.34
CA VAL A 180 3.06 -12.90 -4.72
C VAL A 180 4.18 -13.95 -4.74
N VAL A 181 5.23 -13.78 -3.92
CA VAL A 181 6.35 -14.72 -3.88
C VAL A 181 5.90 -16.08 -3.33
N THR A 182 5.13 -16.10 -2.24
CA THR A 182 4.69 -17.38 -1.63
C THR A 182 3.71 -18.17 -2.51
N ALA A 183 3.05 -17.50 -3.47
CA ALA A 183 2.23 -18.14 -4.49
C ALA A 183 3.03 -18.72 -5.68
N GLN A 184 4.32 -18.36 -5.83
CA GLN A 184 5.20 -18.90 -6.88
C GLN A 184 5.63 -20.33 -6.59
N LYS A 185 6.25 -20.99 -7.58
CA LYS A 185 6.78 -22.35 -7.38
C LYS A 185 7.97 -22.35 -6.42
N PRO A 186 8.24 -23.44 -5.68
CA PRO A 186 9.35 -23.51 -4.72
C PRO A 186 10.71 -23.13 -5.32
N GLU A 187 10.95 -23.43 -6.59
CA GLU A 187 12.21 -23.10 -7.29
C GLU A 187 12.37 -21.60 -7.52
N GLU A 188 11.27 -20.89 -7.78
CA GLU A 188 11.25 -19.43 -7.96
C GLU A 188 11.38 -18.73 -6.60
N GLN A 189 10.68 -19.24 -5.58
CA GLN A 189 10.82 -18.76 -4.20
C GLN A 189 12.26 -18.86 -3.69
N ALA A 190 13.00 -19.88 -4.11
CA ALA A 190 14.40 -20.07 -3.72
C ALA A 190 15.28 -18.87 -4.11
N GLN A 191 15.00 -18.23 -5.25
CA GLN A 191 15.73 -17.05 -5.73
C GLN A 191 15.43 -15.80 -4.90
N SER A 192 14.30 -15.77 -4.20
CA SER A 192 13.84 -14.63 -3.41
C SER A 192 13.96 -14.85 -1.90
N LYS A 193 14.59 -15.93 -1.43
CA LYS A 193 14.65 -16.29 0.01
C LYS A 193 15.16 -15.16 0.89
N GLU A 194 16.25 -14.51 0.52
CA GLU A 194 16.83 -13.42 1.30
C GLU A 194 15.91 -12.20 1.33
N THR A 195 15.40 -11.79 0.17
CA THR A 195 14.45 -10.67 0.05
C THR A 195 13.12 -10.96 0.75
N LEU A 196 12.67 -12.22 0.72
CA LEU A 196 11.46 -12.67 1.41
C LEU A 196 11.67 -12.68 2.93
N SER A 197 12.83 -13.14 3.40
CA SER A 197 13.21 -13.03 4.82
C SER A 197 13.22 -11.57 5.28
N TYR A 198 13.81 -10.67 4.48
CA TYR A 198 13.83 -9.24 4.77
C TYR A 198 12.42 -8.63 4.80
N ALA A 199 11.55 -9.02 3.85
CA ALA A 199 10.16 -8.59 3.83
C ALA A 199 9.39 -9.04 5.08
N TYR A 200 9.53 -10.31 5.47
CA TYR A 200 8.94 -10.83 6.71
C TYR A 200 9.45 -10.07 7.94
N PHE A 201 10.76 -9.82 8.03
CA PHE A 201 11.35 -9.04 9.11
C PHE A 201 10.74 -7.64 9.21
N LEU A 202 10.62 -6.91 8.11
CA LEU A 202 10.10 -5.54 8.15
C LEU A 202 8.62 -5.47 8.49
N VAL A 203 7.81 -6.40 7.98
CA VAL A 203 6.40 -6.48 8.40
C VAL A 203 6.32 -6.79 9.90
N ALA A 204 7.17 -7.68 10.43
CA ALA A 204 7.24 -7.94 11.86
C ALA A 204 7.66 -6.69 12.64
N PHE A 205 8.68 -5.98 12.18
CA PHE A 205 9.21 -4.77 12.82
C PHE A 205 8.15 -3.66 12.87
N TYR A 206 7.43 -3.42 11.77
CA TYR A 206 6.36 -2.42 11.73
C TYR A 206 5.15 -2.79 12.60
N ASN A 207 4.97 -4.08 12.90
CA ASN A 207 3.88 -4.58 13.74
C ASN A 207 4.31 -4.88 15.19
N GLN A 208 5.56 -4.62 15.59
CA GLN A 208 6.13 -5.11 16.87
C GLN A 208 5.39 -4.61 18.12
N ASP A 209 4.73 -3.46 18.03
CA ASP A 209 3.90 -2.89 19.11
C ASP A 209 2.41 -2.82 18.72
N LYS A 210 2.10 -2.83 17.42
CA LYS A 210 0.72 -2.73 16.89
C LYS A 210 -0.01 -4.08 16.92
N ASN A 211 0.69 -5.16 16.60
CA ASN A 211 0.15 -6.51 16.51
C ASN A 211 1.25 -7.53 16.82
N VAL A 212 1.51 -7.73 18.12
CA VAL A 212 2.59 -8.61 18.62
C VAL A 212 2.45 -10.05 18.11
N ALA A 213 1.22 -10.55 17.97
CA ALA A 213 0.98 -11.89 17.43
C ALA A 213 1.46 -12.03 15.98
N LYS A 214 1.05 -11.11 15.11
CA LYS A 214 1.54 -11.04 13.71
C LYS A 214 3.06 -10.85 13.68
N ALA A 215 3.59 -9.98 14.53
CA ALA A 215 5.03 -9.73 14.59
C ALA A 215 5.84 -10.98 14.96
N LYS A 216 5.40 -11.76 15.96
CA LYS A 216 6.04 -13.03 16.35
C LYS A 216 6.04 -14.05 15.21
N GLU A 217 4.90 -14.22 14.54
CA GLU A 217 4.78 -15.12 13.40
C GLU A 217 5.75 -14.74 12.28
N TYR A 218 5.77 -13.46 11.90
CA TYR A 218 6.57 -12.99 10.77
C TYR A 218 8.07 -12.96 11.10
N ALA A 219 8.46 -12.60 12.32
CA ALA A 219 9.86 -12.67 12.75
C ALA A 219 10.37 -14.13 12.73
N THR A 220 9.52 -15.09 13.09
CA THR A 220 9.85 -16.53 13.00
C THR A 220 10.10 -16.94 11.55
N LYS A 221 9.18 -16.61 10.63
CA LYS A 221 9.33 -16.88 9.19
C LYS A 221 10.59 -16.24 8.60
N ALA A 222 10.92 -15.02 9.02
CA ALA A 222 12.14 -14.34 8.59
C ALA A 222 13.40 -15.14 8.96
N VAL A 223 13.49 -15.61 10.21
CA VAL A 223 14.63 -16.42 10.71
C VAL A 223 14.67 -17.81 10.06
N GLU A 224 13.52 -18.44 9.83
CA GLU A 224 13.46 -19.74 9.14
C GLU A 224 14.01 -19.65 7.70
N LEU A 225 13.70 -18.56 6.99
CA LEU A 225 14.17 -18.33 5.62
C LEU A 225 15.63 -17.89 5.56
N ASN A 226 16.09 -17.11 6.54
CA ASN A 226 17.48 -16.68 6.64
C ASN A 226 17.99 -16.74 8.10
N PRO A 227 18.51 -17.91 8.54
CA PRO A 227 18.97 -18.09 9.91
C PRO A 227 20.20 -17.28 10.32
N SER A 228 20.86 -16.60 9.37
CA SER A 228 21.99 -15.69 9.67
C SER A 228 21.57 -14.22 9.74
N TYR A 229 20.28 -13.90 9.53
CA TYR A 229 19.82 -12.52 9.56
C TYR A 229 19.68 -12.00 11.00
N GLN A 230 20.74 -11.36 11.51
CA GLN A 230 20.86 -10.98 12.91
C GLN A 230 19.73 -10.05 13.39
N ASP A 231 19.27 -9.10 12.58
CA ASP A 231 18.19 -8.20 12.99
C ASP A 231 16.87 -8.96 13.20
N ALA A 232 16.57 -9.94 12.35
CA ALA A 232 15.40 -10.80 12.51
C ALA A 232 15.51 -11.68 13.76
N ILE A 233 16.70 -12.22 14.04
CA ILE A 233 16.97 -13.01 15.26
C ILE A 233 16.74 -12.15 16.51
N ASN A 234 17.32 -10.94 16.53
CA ASN A 234 17.20 -10.02 17.65
C ASN A 234 15.75 -9.60 17.88
N LEU A 235 15.03 -9.25 16.80
CA LEU A 235 13.61 -8.89 16.88
C LEU A 235 12.77 -10.06 17.40
N LYS A 236 13.00 -11.27 16.91
CA LYS A 236 12.28 -12.47 17.38
C LYS A 236 12.50 -12.68 18.89
N GLN A 237 13.75 -12.62 19.36
CA GLN A 237 14.07 -12.77 20.79
C GLN A 237 13.39 -11.71 21.65
N ALA A 238 13.40 -10.45 21.20
CA ALA A 238 12.75 -9.36 21.91
C ALA A 238 11.23 -9.54 21.97
N LEU A 239 10.62 -10.04 20.89
CA LEU A 239 9.18 -10.33 20.85
C LEU A 239 8.83 -11.53 21.74
N ASP A 240 9.62 -12.60 21.75
CA ASP A 240 9.39 -13.79 22.57
C ASP A 240 9.39 -13.49 24.09
N ALA A 241 10.07 -12.42 24.51
CA ALA A 241 10.10 -11.93 25.88
C ALA A 241 8.88 -11.06 26.28
N LYS A 242 8.08 -10.60 25.31
CA LYS A 242 6.83 -9.84 25.52
C LYS A 242 5.62 -10.78 25.58
#